data_AF-A0A7Y3BAN1-F1
#
_entry.id   AF-A0A7Y3BAN1-F1
#
_cell.length_a   1.000
_cell.length_b   1.000
_cell.length_c   1.000
_cell.angle_alpha   90.00
_cell.angle_beta   90.00
_cell.angle_gamma   90.00
#
_symmetry.space_group_name_H-M   'P 1'
#
loop_
_entity.id
_entity.type
_entity.pdbx_description
1 polymer ?
#
loop_
_entity_poly.entity_id
_entity_poly.type
_entity_poly.pdbx_seq_one_letter_code
_entity_poly.pdbx_strand_id
1 'polypeptide(L)'
;MKKILFSCIMLVFCSFAFSQDLPTNPEPGKCYVRCVTPDVWTNQDVTIQVSPAYKKIKVVPAQYSTENEVVVVQSMAQELSVVPAKYETQSFEVVVKEASQKLEKIPATTSYEEETVVVQEASQRLEIVPAVYETQNFEVVVQPATKKVVIVPAKYEEQEISVVSKEASQRLEVIPAVWGTETLTYKKREYGSTLKVVPAKFSAGYQTVEVKPASARWEMSDTPAAECASSDPNDCRYWCYKNVPAQNITINTQELASDAQVMRTPGCDQEGGSDADCGTGTYTRKVVKTPATTRVIDIPAVMKTVNKTVMVTPPTTRVVDVPAVTKTMKRTVMVTPPTTRVIDIPAVTKTIKRTVISPESSRVVEIPAVTKTMQRTVMVTPPTTKVVEIPQKTATLKKTVLAADARVNETNVPAVTKTVTKEVLTKKGGLTTWKEVDCKLVEYNDLNINWNLGSASLTNAAKAEIDAKLLPVLKEGVSVEIASHTDSRGSKTSNRALSERRAQAVTNYLISKGVNSSRIVSNGYGESRLVNRCSDGVSCTEREHLANRRTQFRVINQ
;
A
#
# COMPACT_ATOMS: atom_id res chain seq x y z
N MET A 1 36.36 4.11 65.54
CA MET A 1 35.07 3.43 65.72
C MET A 1 34.18 3.76 64.53
N LYS A 2 33.62 2.72 63.90
CA LYS A 2 33.14 2.68 62.51
C LYS A 2 31.88 3.52 62.28
N LYS A 3 31.89 4.34 61.22
CA LYS A 3 30.70 4.92 60.58
C LYS A 3 30.13 3.87 59.61
N ILE A 4 28.93 3.37 59.88
CA ILE A 4 28.21 2.46 58.98
C ILE A 4 27.18 3.31 58.22
N LEU A 5 27.46 3.49 56.93
CA LEU A 5 26.57 4.14 55.96
C LEU A 5 25.49 3.10 55.57
N PHE A 6 24.24 3.32 55.99
CA PHE A 6 23.11 2.51 55.53
C PHE A 6 22.68 3.02 54.15
N SER A 7 23.07 2.29 53.10
CA SER A 7 22.59 2.48 51.73
C SER A 7 21.25 1.75 51.56
N CYS A 8 20.13 2.48 51.62
CA CYS A 8 18.82 1.98 51.21
C CYS A 8 18.78 1.84 49.68
N ILE A 9 19.02 0.62 49.18
CA ILE A 9 18.72 0.24 47.80
C ILE A 9 17.20 0.08 47.69
N MET A 10 16.54 1.08 47.12
CA MET A 10 15.15 0.99 46.66
C MET A 10 15.10 0.09 45.41
N LEU A 11 14.82 -1.19 45.63
CA LEU A 11 14.43 -2.13 44.59
C LEU A 11 13.02 -1.77 44.11
N VAL A 12 12.94 -1.04 43.00
CA VAL A 12 11.70 -0.81 42.27
C VAL A 12 11.29 -2.14 41.64
N PHE A 13 10.45 -2.90 42.34
CA PHE A 13 9.68 -3.98 41.75
C PHE A 13 8.68 -3.35 40.78
N CYS A 14 9.02 -3.37 39.50
CA CYS A 14 8.08 -3.08 38.42
C CYS A 14 7.06 -4.23 38.43
N SER A 15 5.94 -4.04 39.12
CA SER A 15 4.77 -4.91 39.01
C SER A 15 4.31 -4.85 37.56
N PHE A 16 4.60 -5.88 36.77
CA PHE A 16 3.91 -6.11 35.51
C PHE A 16 2.44 -6.34 35.84
N ALA A 17 1.64 -5.28 35.79
CA ALA A 17 0.20 -5.42 35.71
C ALA A 17 -0.08 -6.08 34.35
N PHE A 18 -0.23 -7.41 34.36
CA PHE A 18 -0.98 -8.08 33.31
C PHE A 18 -2.35 -7.42 33.33
N SER A 19 -2.60 -6.52 32.39
CA SER A 19 -3.92 -5.99 32.12
C SER A 19 -4.75 -7.16 31.61
N GLN A 20 -5.27 -7.96 32.53
CA GLN A 20 -6.31 -8.91 32.18
C GLN A 20 -7.48 -8.07 31.65
N ASP A 21 -7.81 -8.33 30.41
CA ASP A 21 -8.84 -7.68 29.60
C ASP A 21 -10.23 -8.01 30.17
N LEU A 22 -10.49 -7.54 31.40
CA LEU A 22 -11.73 -7.73 32.16
C LEU A 22 -12.79 -6.72 31.68
N PRO A 23 -14.10 -7.00 31.86
CA PRO A 23 -15.17 -6.08 31.45
C PRO A 23 -14.94 -4.67 32.00
N THR A 24 -15.08 -3.66 31.14
CA THR A 24 -14.77 -2.25 31.47
C THR A 24 -15.78 -1.58 32.39
N ASN A 25 -16.99 -2.14 32.54
CA ASN A 25 -18.04 -1.64 33.44
C ASN A 25 -18.86 -2.79 34.05
N PRO A 26 -18.29 -3.56 34.98
CA PRO A 26 -18.98 -4.69 35.60
C PRO A 26 -19.99 -4.21 36.65
N GLU A 27 -21.15 -4.83 36.68
CA GLU A 27 -22.10 -4.63 37.78
C GLU A 27 -21.70 -5.49 38.99
N PRO A 28 -21.68 -4.93 40.21
CA PRO A 28 -21.40 -5.71 41.40
C PRO A 28 -22.43 -6.83 41.60
N GLY A 29 -21.93 -8.05 41.81
CA GLY A 29 -22.74 -9.26 41.91
C GLY A 29 -23.03 -9.93 40.57
N LYS A 30 -22.27 -9.63 39.50
CA LYS A 30 -22.33 -10.34 38.20
C LYS A 30 -21.07 -11.16 37.94
N CYS A 31 -21.23 -12.28 37.24
CA CYS A 31 -20.13 -13.11 36.75
C CYS A 31 -20.09 -13.07 35.22
N TYR A 32 -18.88 -13.12 34.67
CA TYR A 32 -18.63 -13.07 33.24
C TYR A 32 -17.72 -14.21 32.83
N VAL A 33 -17.96 -14.78 31.65
CA VAL A 33 -17.12 -15.82 31.05
C VAL A 33 -16.73 -15.42 29.64
N ARG A 34 -15.52 -15.80 29.23
CA ARG A 34 -15.02 -15.59 27.88
C ARG A 34 -15.13 -16.90 27.10
N CYS A 35 -16.02 -16.96 26.12
CA CYS A 35 -16.22 -18.17 25.32
C CYS A 35 -15.26 -18.16 24.12
N VAL A 36 -14.60 -19.28 23.84
CA VAL A 36 -13.85 -19.47 22.59
C VAL A 36 -14.86 -19.90 21.53
N THR A 37 -15.07 -19.10 20.49
CA THR A 37 -15.89 -19.54 19.34
C THR A 37 -15.01 -20.26 18.33
N PRO A 38 -15.46 -21.41 17.77
CA PRO A 38 -14.73 -22.12 16.74
C PRO A 38 -14.65 -21.33 15.43
N ASP A 39 -13.64 -21.65 14.62
CA ASP A 39 -13.49 -21.14 13.25
C ASP A 39 -14.67 -21.58 12.37
N VAL A 40 -15.24 -20.63 11.61
CA VAL A 40 -16.33 -20.91 10.67
C VAL A 40 -15.78 -20.96 9.25
N TRP A 41 -15.83 -22.15 8.66
CA TRP A 41 -15.40 -22.44 7.29
C TRP A 41 -16.61 -22.52 6.37
N THR A 42 -16.53 -21.89 5.19
CA THR A 42 -17.54 -22.07 4.14
C THR A 42 -16.89 -22.57 2.87
N ASN A 43 -17.60 -23.44 2.15
CA ASN A 43 -17.18 -23.94 0.85
C ASN A 43 -17.51 -22.89 -0.21
N GLN A 44 -16.48 -22.36 -0.85
CA GLN A 44 -16.64 -21.40 -1.94
C GLN A 44 -16.14 -22.03 -3.26
N ASP A 45 -17.00 -22.01 -4.26
CA ASP A 45 -16.68 -22.44 -5.62
C ASP A 45 -15.89 -21.35 -6.33
N VAL A 46 -14.60 -21.59 -6.57
CA VAL A 46 -13.74 -20.66 -7.29
C VAL A 46 -13.44 -21.23 -8.67
N THR A 47 -13.78 -20.47 -9.71
CA THR A 47 -13.42 -20.79 -11.10
C THR A 47 -11.99 -20.34 -11.38
N ILE A 48 -11.08 -21.30 -11.54
CA ILE A 48 -9.68 -21.04 -11.84
C ILE A 48 -9.47 -21.25 -13.34
N GLN A 49 -8.89 -20.26 -14.00
CA GLN A 49 -8.52 -20.31 -15.42
C GLN A 49 -7.31 -21.24 -15.59
N VAL A 50 -7.54 -22.41 -16.17
CA VAL A 50 -6.50 -23.44 -16.38
C VAL A 50 -5.65 -23.12 -17.61
N SER A 51 -6.26 -22.51 -18.63
CA SER A 51 -5.54 -22.00 -19.80
C SER A 51 -6.14 -20.68 -20.30
N PRO A 52 -5.31 -19.68 -20.65
CA PRO A 52 -5.79 -18.42 -21.19
C PRO A 52 -6.35 -18.57 -22.60
N ALA A 53 -7.30 -17.69 -22.95
CA ALA A 53 -7.78 -17.57 -24.32
C ALA A 53 -6.61 -17.16 -25.22
N TYR A 54 -6.43 -17.84 -26.34
CA TYR A 54 -5.37 -17.54 -27.29
C TYR A 54 -5.92 -17.58 -28.72
N LYS A 55 -5.25 -16.82 -29.60
CA LYS A 55 -5.58 -16.77 -31.01
C LYS A 55 -4.74 -17.78 -31.77
N LYS A 56 -5.40 -18.72 -32.46
CA LYS A 56 -4.71 -19.64 -33.35
C LYS A 56 -4.62 -18.99 -34.73
N ILE A 57 -3.38 -18.77 -35.17
CA ILE A 57 -3.08 -18.13 -36.45
C ILE A 57 -2.80 -19.21 -37.49
N LYS A 58 -3.54 -19.22 -38.60
CA LYS A 58 -3.27 -20.09 -39.75
C LYS A 58 -2.95 -19.24 -40.98
N VAL A 59 -1.72 -19.37 -41.47
CA VAL A 59 -1.23 -18.63 -42.65
C VAL A 59 -1.68 -19.36 -43.91
N VAL A 60 -2.41 -18.68 -44.78
CA VAL A 60 -2.75 -19.15 -46.13
C VAL A 60 -1.75 -18.52 -47.10
N PRO A 61 -0.93 -19.31 -47.81
CA PRO A 61 0.11 -18.78 -48.69
C PRO A 61 -0.48 -18.05 -49.91
N ALA A 62 0.31 -17.14 -50.48
CA ALA A 62 -0.04 -16.38 -51.68
C ALA A 62 -0.24 -17.30 -52.90
N GLN A 63 -1.21 -16.97 -53.76
CA GLN A 63 -1.50 -17.70 -54.98
C GLN A 63 -1.01 -16.92 -56.21
N TYR A 64 -0.36 -17.61 -57.14
CA TYR A 64 0.20 -17.05 -58.36
C TYR A 64 -0.49 -17.65 -59.59
N SER A 65 -0.71 -16.82 -60.62
CA SER A 65 -1.24 -17.22 -61.93
C SER A 65 -0.27 -16.81 -63.03
N THR A 66 -0.31 -17.46 -64.19
CA THR A 66 0.52 -17.12 -65.35
C THR A 66 -0.31 -16.44 -66.42
N GLU A 67 0.10 -15.24 -66.81
CA GLU A 67 -0.48 -14.43 -67.88
C GLU A 67 0.50 -14.34 -69.07
N ASN A 68 -0.03 -14.25 -70.29
CA ASN A 68 0.77 -14.22 -71.51
C ASN A 68 0.98 -12.78 -71.98
N GLU A 69 2.22 -12.33 -72.10
CA GLU A 69 2.60 -11.00 -72.60
C GLU A 69 3.33 -11.15 -73.95
N VAL A 70 2.80 -10.51 -75.00
CA VAL A 70 3.37 -10.60 -76.37
C VAL A 70 4.36 -9.46 -76.57
N VAL A 71 5.61 -9.80 -76.86
CA VAL A 71 6.70 -8.84 -77.12
C VAL A 71 7.20 -8.96 -78.55
N VAL A 72 7.46 -7.81 -79.19
CA VAL A 72 8.04 -7.73 -80.54
C VAL A 72 9.52 -8.09 -80.45
N VAL A 73 9.92 -9.18 -81.09
CA VAL A 73 11.30 -9.69 -81.06
C VAL A 73 12.11 -9.15 -82.25
N GLN A 74 11.44 -8.75 -83.33
CA GLN A 74 12.08 -8.18 -84.51
C GLN A 74 11.16 -7.13 -85.14
N SER A 75 11.65 -5.89 -85.27
CA SER A 75 10.93 -4.74 -85.82
C SER A 75 10.84 -4.79 -87.35
N MET A 76 9.85 -4.09 -87.91
CA MET A 76 9.59 -4.00 -89.36
C MET A 76 10.79 -3.43 -90.13
N ALA A 77 11.11 -3.98 -91.31
CA ALA A 77 12.18 -3.52 -92.20
C ALA A 77 11.67 -3.38 -93.64
N GLN A 78 12.33 -2.52 -94.44
CA GLN A 78 11.95 -2.23 -95.84
C GLN A 78 13.14 -2.52 -96.77
N GLU A 79 12.89 -3.22 -97.89
CA GLU A 79 13.89 -3.61 -98.90
C GLU A 79 13.58 -2.93 -100.25
N LEU A 80 14.60 -2.38 -100.92
CA LEU A 80 14.45 -1.63 -102.19
C LEU A 80 14.79 -2.52 -103.40
N SER A 81 13.90 -2.60 -104.39
CA SER A 81 14.05 -3.37 -105.64
C SER A 81 14.01 -2.46 -106.88
N VAL A 82 14.91 -2.64 -107.87
CA VAL A 82 15.10 -1.71 -109.01
C VAL A 82 14.33 -2.14 -110.27
N VAL A 83 13.62 -1.21 -110.94
CA VAL A 83 12.92 -1.41 -112.22
C VAL A 83 13.68 -0.73 -113.37
N PRO A 84 14.00 -1.40 -114.51
CA PRO A 84 14.85 -0.87 -115.58
C PRO A 84 14.17 0.08 -116.61
N ALA A 85 14.97 0.85 -117.36
CA ALA A 85 14.59 1.94 -118.28
C ALA A 85 14.12 1.53 -119.70
N LYS A 86 13.40 2.42 -120.42
CA LYS A 86 12.84 2.21 -121.79
C LYS A 86 13.22 3.34 -122.79
N TYR A 87 13.40 3.04 -124.09
CA TYR A 87 13.88 3.96 -125.16
C TYR A 87 12.97 4.01 -126.42
N GLU A 88 12.98 5.14 -127.17
CA GLU A 88 12.17 5.42 -128.40
C GLU A 88 12.90 6.34 -129.42
N THR A 89 12.58 6.34 -130.73
CA THR A 89 13.32 7.06 -131.81
C THR A 89 12.57 8.28 -132.36
N GLN A 90 13.24 9.45 -132.49
CA GLN A 90 12.68 10.73 -132.98
C GLN A 90 13.49 11.38 -134.13
N SER A 91 12.85 12.16 -135.02
CA SER A 91 13.46 12.87 -136.18
C SER A 91 13.51 14.40 -136.04
N PHE A 92 14.60 15.07 -136.46
CA PHE A 92 14.89 16.52 -136.32
C PHE A 92 15.68 17.15 -137.52
N GLU A 93 15.48 18.44 -137.83
CA GLU A 93 16.12 19.19 -138.95
C GLU A 93 17.46 19.89 -138.60
N VAL A 94 18.48 19.71 -139.47
CA VAL A 94 19.90 20.14 -139.41
C VAL A 94 20.24 21.18 -140.50
N VAL A 95 20.74 22.35 -140.08
CA VAL A 95 21.13 23.50 -140.91
C VAL A 95 22.32 23.16 -141.83
N VAL A 96 22.25 23.39 -143.16
CA VAL A 96 23.34 23.05 -144.11
C VAL A 96 24.22 24.26 -144.44
N LYS A 97 23.77 25.48 -144.14
CA LYS A 97 24.57 26.69 -144.30
C LYS A 97 24.19 27.76 -143.28
N GLU A 98 25.14 28.14 -142.46
CA GLU A 98 24.90 28.91 -141.24
C GLU A 98 25.03 30.42 -141.42
N ALA A 99 24.30 31.12 -140.55
CA ALA A 99 24.26 32.54 -140.28
C ALA A 99 25.61 33.02 -139.72
N SER A 100 26.08 34.23 -140.02
CA SER A 100 27.39 34.73 -139.53
C SER A 100 27.32 36.14 -138.92
N GLN A 101 28.27 36.47 -138.02
CA GLN A 101 28.30 37.70 -137.21
C GLN A 101 29.73 38.18 -136.87
N LYS A 102 29.93 39.50 -136.66
CA LYS A 102 31.24 40.21 -136.43
C LYS A 102 31.41 40.78 -134.99
N LEU A 103 32.56 40.55 -134.33
CA LEU A 103 32.88 40.74 -132.88
C LEU A 103 33.79 41.95 -132.52
N GLU A 104 33.59 42.59 -131.34
CA GLU A 104 34.52 43.54 -130.63
C GLU A 104 34.71 43.18 -129.12
N LYS A 105 35.85 43.54 -128.50
CA LYS A 105 36.46 42.94 -127.26
C LYS A 105 36.60 43.90 -126.05
N ILE A 106 36.54 43.39 -124.79
CA ILE A 106 36.79 44.09 -123.50
C ILE A 106 37.60 43.18 -122.53
N PRO A 107 38.65 43.67 -121.81
CA PRO A 107 39.59 42.85 -120.99
C PRO A 107 39.14 42.51 -119.54
N ALA A 108 39.73 41.43 -118.98
CA ALA A 108 39.36 40.76 -117.72
C ALA A 108 40.07 41.26 -116.43
N THR A 109 39.52 40.92 -115.24
CA THR A 109 40.01 41.31 -113.89
C THR A 109 40.02 40.10 -112.92
N THR A 110 40.92 40.07 -111.91
CA THR A 110 41.19 38.93 -111.00
C THR A 110 40.99 39.25 -109.50
N SER A 111 40.60 38.24 -108.68
CA SER A 111 40.56 38.30 -107.19
C SER A 111 40.79 36.91 -106.52
N TYR A 112 41.02 36.84 -105.20
CA TYR A 112 41.47 35.63 -104.45
C TYR A 112 40.52 35.23 -103.29
N GLU A 113 40.41 33.92 -103.00
CA GLU A 113 39.61 33.35 -101.89
C GLU A 113 40.34 32.15 -101.21
N GLU A 114 40.13 31.90 -99.91
CA GLU A 114 40.84 30.87 -99.10
C GLU A 114 39.93 29.71 -98.64
N GLU A 115 40.42 28.45 -98.75
CA GLU A 115 39.68 27.21 -98.43
C GLU A 115 40.52 26.27 -97.53
N THR A 116 39.93 25.71 -96.47
CA THR A 116 40.59 24.80 -95.48
C THR A 116 40.20 23.34 -95.70
N VAL A 117 41.18 22.43 -95.84
CA VAL A 117 40.97 20.98 -96.06
C VAL A 117 41.49 20.16 -94.86
N VAL A 118 40.67 19.21 -94.37
CA VAL A 118 41.00 18.27 -93.26
C VAL A 118 41.90 17.16 -93.77
N VAL A 119 43.05 16.93 -93.13
CA VAL A 119 44.07 15.96 -93.56
C VAL A 119 44.04 14.67 -92.73
N GLN A 120 43.51 14.70 -91.50
CA GLN A 120 43.28 13.52 -90.66
C GLN A 120 41.99 13.67 -89.86
N GLU A 121 41.12 12.66 -89.90
CA GLU A 121 39.82 12.64 -89.23
C GLU A 121 39.95 12.29 -87.73
N ALA A 122 39.07 12.84 -86.90
CA ALA A 122 39.10 12.64 -85.46
C ALA A 122 38.76 11.19 -85.09
N SER A 123 39.44 10.63 -84.07
CA SER A 123 39.19 9.27 -83.58
C SER A 123 39.03 9.22 -82.06
N GLN A 124 38.37 8.18 -81.55
CA GLN A 124 38.06 8.01 -80.13
C GLN A 124 38.73 6.74 -79.57
N ARG A 125 39.31 6.84 -78.37
CA ARG A 125 39.83 5.69 -77.61
C ARG A 125 39.07 5.53 -76.29
N LEU A 126 38.64 4.30 -75.98
CA LEU A 126 37.94 3.94 -74.75
C LEU A 126 38.95 3.47 -73.68
N GLU A 127 38.86 4.03 -72.48
CA GLU A 127 39.65 3.64 -71.30
C GLU A 127 38.73 3.16 -70.17
N ILE A 128 39.00 1.98 -69.61
CA ILE A 128 38.15 1.35 -68.57
C ILE A 128 38.59 1.85 -67.19
N VAL A 129 37.71 2.53 -66.46
CA VAL A 129 37.92 2.94 -65.07
C VAL A 129 37.41 1.84 -64.14
N PRO A 130 38.27 1.21 -63.31
CA PRO A 130 37.88 0.09 -62.45
C PRO A 130 36.95 0.50 -61.29
N ALA A 131 36.17 -0.47 -60.81
CA ALA A 131 35.22 -0.26 -59.72
C ALA A 131 35.92 0.05 -58.37
N VAL A 132 35.37 1.00 -57.61
CA VAL A 132 35.88 1.39 -56.29
C VAL A 132 35.04 0.74 -55.21
N TYR A 133 35.70 0.04 -54.29
CA TYR A 133 35.09 -0.61 -53.14
C TYR A 133 35.46 0.13 -51.86
N GLU A 134 34.49 0.41 -51.00
CA GLU A 134 34.70 1.04 -49.69
C GLU A 134 34.23 0.11 -48.59
N THR A 135 34.96 0.10 -47.47
CA THR A 135 34.62 -0.76 -46.32
C THR A 135 33.79 0.06 -45.35
N GLN A 136 32.48 -0.20 -45.28
CA GLN A 136 31.59 0.50 -44.36
C GLN A 136 31.44 -0.32 -43.07
N ASN A 137 31.61 0.36 -41.93
CA ASN A 137 31.31 -0.21 -40.61
C ASN A 137 29.81 -0.06 -40.35
N PHE A 138 29.13 -1.14 -39.97
CA PHE A 138 27.75 -1.08 -39.50
C PHE A 138 27.65 -1.70 -38.10
N GLU A 139 26.89 -1.05 -37.22
CA GLU A 139 26.72 -1.47 -35.83
C GLU A 139 25.53 -2.41 -35.70
N VAL A 140 25.77 -3.62 -35.17
CA VAL A 140 24.72 -4.59 -34.85
C VAL A 140 24.52 -4.59 -33.34
N VAL A 141 23.30 -4.27 -32.89
CA VAL A 141 22.90 -4.29 -31.47
C VAL A 141 22.83 -5.74 -31.01
N VAL A 142 23.75 -6.14 -30.11
CA VAL A 142 23.80 -7.51 -29.58
C VAL A 142 22.94 -7.65 -28.33
N GLN A 143 22.78 -6.56 -27.58
CA GLN A 143 21.87 -6.48 -26.44
C GLN A 143 21.12 -5.14 -26.47
N PRO A 144 19.77 -5.15 -26.44
CA PRO A 144 18.97 -3.92 -26.47
C PRO A 144 19.14 -3.12 -25.19
N ALA A 145 18.98 -1.79 -25.27
CA ALA A 145 19.07 -0.90 -24.12
C ALA A 145 18.03 -1.28 -23.06
N THR A 146 18.45 -1.32 -21.79
CA THR A 146 17.57 -1.66 -20.67
C THR A 146 17.52 -0.50 -19.67
N LYS A 147 16.36 -0.34 -19.02
CA LYS A 147 16.14 0.71 -18.03
C LYS A 147 16.34 0.12 -16.63
N LYS A 148 17.35 0.59 -15.90
CA LYS A 148 17.60 0.18 -14.52
C LYS A 148 17.04 1.23 -13.56
N VAL A 149 16.06 0.84 -12.75
CA VAL A 149 15.50 1.70 -11.70
C VAL A 149 16.43 1.64 -10.49
N VAL A 150 17.02 2.78 -10.12
CA VAL A 150 17.88 2.92 -8.94
C VAL A 150 17.16 3.76 -7.89
N ILE A 151 17.09 3.27 -6.65
CA ILE A 151 16.47 3.97 -5.53
C ILE A 151 17.49 4.98 -4.98
N VAL A 152 17.16 6.27 -5.03
CA VAL A 152 17.93 7.33 -4.35
C VAL A 152 17.41 7.42 -2.91
N PRO A 153 18.25 7.14 -1.90
CA PRO A 153 17.83 7.12 -0.50
C PRO A 153 17.44 8.51 0.00
N ALA A 154 16.55 8.55 1.00
CA ALA A 154 16.08 9.80 1.61
C ALA A 154 17.23 10.57 2.29
N LYS A 155 17.21 11.91 2.16
CA LYS A 155 18.16 12.80 2.83
C LYS A 155 17.51 13.36 4.09
N TYR A 156 18.25 13.32 5.19
CA TYR A 156 17.84 13.81 6.50
C TYR A 156 18.71 14.99 6.90
N GLU A 157 18.10 16.01 7.49
CA GLU A 157 18.77 17.21 7.99
C GLU A 157 18.37 17.42 9.46
N GLU A 158 19.31 17.86 10.31
CA GLU A 158 19.02 18.19 11.70
C GLU A 158 18.48 19.61 11.79
N GLN A 159 17.26 19.76 12.31
CA GLN A 159 16.67 21.06 12.62
C GLN A 159 16.67 21.27 14.13
N GLU A 160 17.16 22.44 14.57
CA GLU A 160 17.11 22.88 15.96
C GLU A 160 15.69 23.37 16.29
N ILE A 161 15.02 22.70 17.23
CA ILE A 161 13.68 23.10 17.69
C ILE A 161 13.78 23.48 19.17
N SER A 162 13.36 24.70 19.50
CA SER A 162 13.28 25.19 20.89
C SER A 162 11.99 24.71 21.56
N VAL A 163 12.10 23.81 22.54
CA VAL A 163 10.97 23.30 23.33
C VAL A 163 10.98 23.93 24.72
N VAL A 164 9.82 24.40 25.20
CA VAL A 164 9.67 24.99 26.54
C VAL A 164 9.94 23.90 27.58
N SER A 165 11.02 24.05 28.36
CA SER A 165 11.40 23.06 29.39
C SER A 165 10.84 23.38 30.77
N LYS A 166 10.54 24.66 31.02
CA LYS A 166 9.83 25.17 32.20
C LYS A 166 8.97 26.34 31.78
N GLU A 167 7.68 26.26 32.10
CA GLU A 167 6.70 27.30 31.79
C GLU A 167 6.97 28.57 32.62
N ALA A 168 6.53 29.72 32.10
CA ALA A 168 6.65 31.00 32.79
C ALA A 168 5.87 30.95 34.12
N SER A 169 6.44 31.48 35.19
CA SER A 169 5.81 31.49 36.50
C SER A 169 5.93 32.85 37.16
N GLN A 170 5.00 33.14 38.08
CA GLN A 170 4.93 34.41 38.80
C GLN A 170 5.23 34.18 40.27
N ARG A 171 6.11 35.00 40.86
CA ARG A 171 6.34 35.00 42.32
C ARG A 171 5.89 36.32 42.93
N LEU A 172 5.22 36.23 44.08
CA LEU A 172 4.75 37.37 44.85
C LEU A 172 5.83 37.77 45.87
N GLU A 173 6.25 39.04 45.85
CA GLU A 173 7.10 39.64 46.88
C GLU A 173 6.24 40.53 47.77
N VAL A 174 6.28 40.29 49.09
CA VAL A 174 5.49 41.02 50.09
C VAL A 174 6.29 42.23 50.57
N ILE A 175 5.77 43.45 50.31
CA ILE A 175 6.32 44.69 50.86
C ILE A 175 5.68 44.93 52.23
N PRO A 176 6.44 44.93 53.33
CA PRO A 176 5.89 45.00 54.68
C PRO A 176 5.30 46.38 55.00
N ALA A 177 4.29 46.41 55.88
CA ALA A 177 3.59 47.61 56.32
C ALA A 177 4.48 48.56 57.14
N VAL A 178 4.27 49.89 56.98
CA VAL A 178 4.96 50.93 57.78
C VAL A 178 4.02 51.44 58.88
N TRP A 179 4.57 51.58 60.08
CA TRP A 179 3.81 51.88 61.31
C TRP A 179 4.19 53.24 61.90
N GLY A 180 3.21 53.97 62.44
CA GLY A 180 3.39 55.19 63.26
C GLY A 180 2.77 55.04 64.66
N THR A 181 2.80 56.08 65.49
CA THR A 181 2.21 56.07 66.86
C THR A 181 1.31 57.28 67.12
N GLU A 182 0.23 57.08 67.87
CA GLU A 182 -0.78 58.10 68.24
C GLU A 182 -1.14 57.97 69.74
N THR A 183 -1.33 59.10 70.45
CA THR A 183 -1.54 59.16 71.91
C THR A 183 -2.99 59.50 72.27
N LEU A 184 -3.61 58.74 73.17
CA LEU A 184 -4.99 58.94 73.65
C LEU A 184 -5.05 59.00 75.18
N THR A 185 -5.85 59.93 75.72
CA THR A 185 -6.18 60.09 77.16
C THR A 185 -7.40 59.24 77.55
N TYR A 186 -7.35 58.51 78.67
CA TYR A 186 -8.45 57.70 79.22
C TYR A 186 -8.58 57.78 80.76
N LYS A 187 -9.72 57.39 81.34
CA LYS A 187 -9.96 57.38 82.80
C LYS A 187 -9.29 56.18 83.46
N LYS A 188 -8.60 56.36 84.60
CA LYS A 188 -7.70 55.34 85.20
C LYS A 188 -8.47 54.16 85.85
N ARG A 189 -9.78 54.29 86.10
CA ARG A 189 -10.73 53.21 86.43
C ARG A 189 -12.12 53.52 85.86
N GLU A 190 -12.79 52.51 85.30
CA GLU A 190 -14.24 52.51 85.09
C GLU A 190 -14.92 51.70 86.18
N TYR A 191 -16.16 52.07 86.51
CA TYR A 191 -17.01 51.41 87.50
C TYR A 191 -17.10 49.90 87.23
N GLY A 192 -16.60 49.12 88.18
CA GLY A 192 -16.32 47.70 87.98
C GLY A 192 -17.37 46.81 88.64
N SER A 193 -17.78 45.77 87.93
CA SER A 193 -18.52 44.66 88.53
C SER A 193 -17.67 43.39 88.45
N THR A 194 -17.65 42.60 89.52
CA THR A 194 -16.91 41.33 89.56
C THR A 194 -17.65 40.28 88.73
N LEU A 195 -16.95 39.57 87.85
CA LEU A 195 -17.52 38.53 87.00
C LEU A 195 -17.09 37.13 87.47
N LYS A 196 -18.03 36.18 87.56
CA LYS A 196 -17.76 34.76 87.87
C LYS A 196 -18.21 33.88 86.71
N VAL A 197 -17.29 33.06 86.18
CA VAL A 197 -17.54 32.18 85.01
C VAL A 197 -17.98 30.79 85.49
N VAL A 198 -19.05 30.26 84.90
CA VAL A 198 -19.49 28.86 85.03
C VAL A 198 -19.03 28.11 83.78
N PRO A 199 -18.20 27.05 83.90
CA PRO A 199 -17.64 26.34 82.77
C PRO A 199 -18.67 25.49 82.03
N ALA A 200 -18.41 25.24 80.75
CA ALA A 200 -19.23 24.39 79.88
C ALA A 200 -19.25 22.93 80.36
N LYS A 201 -20.34 22.20 80.04
CA LYS A 201 -20.50 20.76 80.33
C LYS A 201 -20.59 19.96 79.05
N PHE A 202 -19.98 18.78 79.01
CA PHE A 202 -19.98 17.87 77.86
C PHE A 202 -20.64 16.53 78.23
N SER A 203 -21.40 15.95 77.30
CA SER A 203 -21.97 14.60 77.39
C SER A 203 -21.21 13.64 76.48
N ALA A 204 -21.19 12.35 76.83
CA ALA A 204 -20.60 11.33 75.98
C ALA A 204 -21.54 11.00 74.80
N GLY A 205 -21.00 11.06 73.59
CA GLY A 205 -21.64 10.64 72.34
C GLY A 205 -20.79 9.58 71.64
N TYR A 206 -21.29 9.06 70.52
CA TYR A 206 -20.51 8.20 69.64
C TYR A 206 -20.83 8.49 68.18
N GLN A 207 -19.82 8.45 67.33
CA GLN A 207 -19.96 8.63 65.90
C GLN A 207 -19.41 7.41 65.17
N THR A 208 -20.23 6.82 64.31
CA THR A 208 -19.78 5.75 63.41
C THR A 208 -19.18 6.40 62.18
N VAL A 209 -17.88 6.16 61.95
CA VAL A 209 -17.16 6.67 60.80
C VAL A 209 -16.86 5.49 59.87
N GLU A 210 -17.23 5.64 58.61
CA GLU A 210 -16.84 4.70 57.55
C GLU A 210 -15.34 4.82 57.33
N VAL A 211 -14.59 3.76 57.66
CA VAL A 211 -13.14 3.73 57.48
C VAL A 211 -12.74 3.17 56.13
N LYS A 212 -13.62 2.35 55.53
CA LYS A 212 -13.47 1.91 54.14
C LYS A 212 -14.84 1.83 53.48
N PRO A 213 -15.00 2.48 52.31
CA PRO A 213 -16.26 2.41 51.57
C PRO A 213 -16.53 0.99 51.09
N ALA A 214 -17.81 0.70 50.89
CA ALA A 214 -18.22 -0.49 50.16
C ALA A 214 -17.55 -0.46 48.79
N SER A 215 -16.94 -1.57 48.40
CA SER A 215 -16.23 -1.69 47.14
C SER A 215 -16.60 -3.02 46.49
N ALA A 216 -16.17 -3.25 45.26
CA ALA A 216 -16.31 -4.54 44.63
C ALA A 216 -14.98 -4.93 43.99
N ARG A 217 -14.67 -6.22 44.03
CA ARG A 217 -13.42 -6.76 43.49
C ARG A 217 -13.69 -7.97 42.63
N TRP A 218 -12.84 -8.15 41.63
CA TRP A 218 -12.84 -9.33 40.79
C TRP A 218 -12.30 -10.53 41.57
N GLU A 219 -13.07 -11.62 41.59
CA GLU A 219 -12.64 -12.93 42.04
C GLU A 219 -12.84 -13.95 40.92
N MET A 220 -11.79 -14.71 40.64
CA MET A 220 -11.79 -15.77 39.64
C MET A 220 -12.33 -17.07 40.25
N SER A 221 -13.25 -17.76 39.58
CA SER A 221 -13.78 -19.04 40.05
C SER A 221 -12.71 -20.13 40.04
N ASP A 222 -12.76 -21.04 41.01
CA ASP A 222 -11.79 -22.15 41.17
C ASP A 222 -11.85 -23.24 40.09
N THR A 223 -12.76 -23.11 39.13
CA THR A 223 -13.08 -24.15 38.14
C THR A 223 -13.29 -23.52 36.77
N PRO A 224 -12.72 -24.09 35.69
CA PRO A 224 -13.00 -23.64 34.33
C PRO A 224 -14.46 -23.93 33.93
N ALA A 225 -15.01 -23.17 32.99
CA ALA A 225 -16.27 -23.46 32.33
C ALA A 225 -16.19 -24.84 31.64
N ALA A 226 -17.31 -25.58 31.65
CA ALA A 226 -17.35 -27.00 31.29
C ALA A 226 -16.93 -27.34 29.84
N GLU A 227 -16.76 -26.34 28.97
CA GLU A 227 -16.33 -26.49 27.58
C GLU A 227 -15.16 -25.54 27.24
N CYS A 228 -14.04 -25.69 27.93
CA CYS A 228 -12.83 -24.92 27.61
C CYS A 228 -11.98 -25.60 26.55
N ALA A 229 -12.00 -25.04 25.33
CA ALA A 229 -11.10 -25.45 24.24
C ALA A 229 -9.75 -24.69 24.25
N SER A 230 -9.51 -23.79 25.21
CA SER A 230 -8.25 -23.04 25.31
C SER A 230 -7.16 -23.89 25.96
N SER A 231 -5.93 -23.72 25.49
CA SER A 231 -4.72 -24.28 26.10
C SER A 231 -4.36 -23.60 27.44
N ASP A 232 -4.89 -22.41 27.74
CA ASP A 232 -4.74 -21.75 29.05
C ASP A 232 -6.01 -22.01 29.90
N PRO A 233 -5.90 -22.72 31.04
CA PRO A 233 -7.02 -22.96 31.95
C PRO A 233 -7.69 -21.70 32.53
N ASN A 234 -7.03 -20.53 32.46
CA ASN A 234 -7.56 -19.26 32.97
C ASN A 234 -8.48 -18.53 31.99
N ASP A 235 -8.39 -18.83 30.69
CA ASP A 235 -9.18 -18.16 29.64
C ASP A 235 -10.67 -18.46 29.73
N CYS A 236 -11.03 -19.62 30.28
CA CYS A 236 -12.40 -20.09 30.37
C CYS A 236 -12.95 -20.07 31.81
N ARG A 237 -12.29 -19.38 32.74
CA ARG A 237 -12.78 -19.28 34.13
C ARG A 237 -13.81 -18.17 34.26
N TYR A 238 -14.77 -18.37 35.14
CA TYR A 238 -15.74 -17.33 35.48
C TYR A 238 -15.05 -16.26 36.32
N TRP A 239 -15.25 -15.00 35.93
CA TRP A 239 -14.79 -13.84 36.67
C TRP A 239 -16.01 -13.18 37.31
N CYS A 240 -16.04 -13.14 38.64
CA CYS A 240 -17.17 -12.63 39.40
C CYS A 240 -16.78 -11.34 40.11
N TYR A 241 -17.56 -10.29 39.92
CA TYR A 241 -17.32 -9.01 40.56
C TYR A 241 -18.08 -8.97 41.90
N LYS A 242 -17.41 -9.37 42.99
CA LYS A 242 -18.05 -9.55 44.30
C LYS A 242 -18.07 -8.27 45.12
N ASN A 243 -19.18 -8.04 45.81
CA ASN A 243 -19.34 -6.96 46.78
C ASN A 243 -18.48 -7.19 48.02
N VAL A 244 -17.74 -6.17 48.41
CA VAL A 244 -17.01 -6.05 49.67
C VAL A 244 -17.72 -4.99 50.51
N PRO A 245 -18.36 -5.37 51.63
CA PRO A 245 -19.13 -4.43 52.45
C PRO A 245 -18.24 -3.36 53.07
N ALA A 246 -18.81 -2.18 53.33
CA ALA A 246 -18.13 -1.07 54.01
C ALA A 246 -17.67 -1.49 55.42
N GLN A 247 -16.48 -1.04 55.81
CA GLN A 247 -15.96 -1.22 57.16
C GLN A 247 -16.21 0.05 57.96
N ASN A 248 -16.93 -0.10 59.08
CA ASN A 248 -17.29 1.00 59.96
C ASN A 248 -16.57 0.84 61.30
N ILE A 249 -16.08 1.95 61.85
CA ILE A 249 -15.54 2.00 63.21
C ILE A 249 -16.34 3.02 64.01
N THR A 250 -16.74 2.65 65.23
CA THR A 250 -17.41 3.55 66.17
C THR A 250 -16.36 4.24 67.03
N ILE A 251 -16.35 5.58 67.00
CA ILE A 251 -15.44 6.40 67.80
C ILE A 251 -16.28 7.12 68.87
N ASN A 252 -15.79 7.11 70.10
CA ASN A 252 -16.44 7.85 71.19
C ASN A 252 -16.14 9.34 71.04
N THR A 253 -17.17 10.18 71.09
CA THR A 253 -17.09 11.64 70.99
C THR A 253 -17.57 12.29 72.29
N GLN A 254 -17.18 13.53 72.53
CA GLN A 254 -17.75 14.37 73.58
C GLN A 254 -18.51 15.52 72.91
N GLU A 255 -19.81 15.59 73.16
CA GLU A 255 -20.68 16.62 72.60
C GLU A 255 -20.99 17.67 73.68
N LEU A 256 -21.06 18.93 73.27
CA LEU A 256 -21.28 20.05 74.17
C LEU A 256 -22.75 20.04 74.64
N ALA A 257 -22.97 19.80 75.94
CA ALA A 257 -24.30 19.74 76.54
C ALA A 257 -24.80 21.11 77.01
N SER A 258 -23.91 22.00 77.43
CA SER A 258 -24.26 23.38 77.78
C SER A 258 -23.05 24.31 77.68
N ASP A 259 -23.25 25.47 77.08
CA ASP A 259 -22.24 26.51 76.94
C ASP A 259 -21.80 27.10 78.29
N ALA A 260 -20.62 27.70 78.32
CA ALA A 260 -20.12 28.43 79.49
C ALA A 260 -20.86 29.79 79.64
N GLN A 261 -21.14 30.20 80.87
CA GLN A 261 -21.88 31.44 81.19
C GLN A 261 -21.15 32.30 82.23
N VAL A 262 -21.44 33.60 82.28
CA VAL A 262 -20.77 34.57 83.18
C VAL A 262 -21.79 35.36 83.98
N MET A 263 -21.63 35.42 85.31
CA MET A 263 -22.47 36.21 86.24
C MET A 263 -21.74 37.46 86.76
N ARG A 264 -22.43 38.60 86.93
CA ARG A 264 -21.86 39.94 87.24
C ARG A 264 -22.38 40.53 88.57
N THR A 265 -21.50 41.03 89.46
CA THR A 265 -21.84 41.75 90.72
C THR A 265 -21.27 43.18 90.76
N PRO A 266 -22.08 44.27 90.84
CA PRO A 266 -21.61 45.66 90.70
C PRO A 266 -20.84 46.26 91.88
N GLY A 267 -19.92 47.20 91.61
CA GLY A 267 -19.23 48.06 92.56
C GLY A 267 -19.10 49.51 92.06
N CYS A 268 -19.02 50.44 93.03
CA CYS A 268 -19.06 51.91 92.90
C CYS A 268 -20.23 52.44 92.06
N ASP A 269 -21.44 52.27 92.56
CA ASP A 269 -22.55 53.22 92.44
C ASP A 269 -23.69 52.64 93.26
N GLN A 270 -23.81 53.05 94.52
CA GLN A 270 -25.07 53.37 95.22
C GLN A 270 -24.71 54.16 96.50
N GLU A 271 -25.57 55.09 96.89
CA GLU A 271 -25.38 56.10 97.94
C GLU A 271 -24.63 55.56 99.18
N GLY A 272 -23.41 56.07 99.42
CA GLY A 272 -22.66 55.81 100.66
C GLY A 272 -21.17 55.43 100.55
N GLY A 273 -20.54 55.40 99.36
CA GLY A 273 -19.13 55.02 99.21
C GLY A 273 -18.14 56.17 99.37
N SER A 274 -17.34 56.18 100.44
CA SER A 274 -16.33 57.21 100.76
C SER A 274 -14.91 56.79 100.32
N ASP A 275 -14.60 56.78 99.03
CA ASP A 275 -13.20 56.55 98.64
C ASP A 275 -12.73 57.47 97.51
N ALA A 276 -11.57 58.07 97.72
CA ALA A 276 -11.17 59.37 97.21
C ALA A 276 -10.27 59.33 95.96
N ASP A 277 -10.26 58.24 95.17
CA ASP A 277 -9.26 58.10 94.10
C ASP A 277 -9.82 57.54 92.77
N CYS A 278 -10.34 58.43 91.92
CA CYS A 278 -10.68 58.13 90.54
C CYS A 278 -10.27 59.26 89.56
N GLY A 279 -8.97 59.34 89.20
CA GLY A 279 -8.41 60.24 88.18
C GLY A 279 -8.17 59.62 86.78
N THR A 280 -7.68 60.40 85.78
CA THR A 280 -7.38 60.01 84.37
C THR A 280 -5.88 59.79 84.08
N GLY A 281 -5.53 59.05 83.00
CA GLY A 281 -4.16 58.81 82.49
C GLY A 281 -4.10 58.71 80.95
N THR A 282 -2.91 58.52 80.33
CA THR A 282 -2.72 58.52 78.85
C THR A 282 -1.94 57.32 78.33
N TYR A 283 -2.26 56.84 77.12
CA TYR A 283 -1.60 55.71 76.44
C TYR A 283 -1.31 56.00 74.95
N THR A 284 -0.11 55.64 74.47
CA THR A 284 0.29 55.67 73.05
C THR A 284 0.14 54.30 72.40
N ARG A 285 -0.61 54.21 71.30
CA ARG A 285 -0.69 52.97 70.49
C ARG A 285 -0.03 53.14 69.12
N LYS A 286 0.54 52.04 68.62
CA LYS A 286 1.15 51.95 67.29
C LYS A 286 0.05 51.65 66.25
N VAL A 287 -0.05 52.47 65.22
CA VAL A 287 -1.09 52.42 64.18
C VAL A 287 -0.44 52.26 62.81
N VAL A 288 -0.99 51.42 61.93
CA VAL A 288 -0.50 51.19 60.56
C VAL A 288 -0.75 52.46 59.73
N LYS A 289 0.30 53.09 59.19
CA LYS A 289 0.16 54.23 58.28
C LYS A 289 -0.03 53.79 56.83
N THR A 290 0.67 52.73 56.41
CA THR A 290 0.51 52.12 55.08
C THR A 290 0.44 50.59 55.22
N PRO A 291 -0.62 49.94 54.70
CA PRO A 291 -0.79 48.49 54.79
C PRO A 291 0.21 47.77 53.87
N ALA A 292 0.51 46.50 54.19
CA ALA A 292 1.43 45.68 53.39
C ALA A 292 0.82 45.39 52.01
N THR A 293 1.62 45.50 50.96
CA THR A 293 1.18 45.27 49.57
C THR A 293 2.09 44.25 48.90
N THR A 294 1.56 43.42 48.02
CA THR A 294 2.36 42.48 47.22
C THR A 294 2.62 43.03 45.82
N ARG A 295 3.80 42.78 45.28
CA ARG A 295 4.10 42.99 43.86
C ARG A 295 4.45 41.66 43.20
N VAL A 296 3.94 41.44 41.99
CA VAL A 296 4.21 40.25 41.17
C VAL A 296 5.50 40.49 40.39
N ILE A 297 6.39 39.50 40.38
CA ILE A 297 7.60 39.48 39.54
C ILE A 297 7.47 38.29 38.58
N ASP A 298 7.47 38.58 37.27
CA ASP A 298 7.40 37.59 36.20
C ASP A 298 8.75 36.90 35.98
N ILE A 299 8.79 35.57 36.05
CA ILE A 299 9.96 34.75 35.73
C ILE A 299 9.74 34.17 34.32
N PRO A 300 10.57 34.52 33.32
CA PRO A 300 10.37 34.08 31.94
C PRO A 300 10.58 32.57 31.77
N ALA A 301 9.89 31.98 30.79
CA ALA A 301 9.99 30.56 30.47
C ALA A 301 11.40 30.19 29.97
N VAL A 302 11.88 29.00 30.33
CA VAL A 302 13.20 28.50 29.94
C VAL A 302 13.07 27.56 28.74
N MET A 303 13.59 27.99 27.60
CA MET A 303 13.61 27.21 26.35
C MET A 303 14.82 26.26 26.32
N LYS A 304 14.62 25.02 25.87
CA LYS A 304 15.67 24.04 25.63
C LYS A 304 15.69 23.65 24.16
N THR A 305 16.82 23.80 23.50
CA THR A 305 17.00 23.42 22.10
C THR A 305 17.21 21.92 22.00
N VAL A 306 16.47 21.26 21.11
CA VAL A 306 16.57 19.82 20.84
C VAL A 306 16.76 19.63 19.34
N ASN A 307 17.77 18.84 18.96
CA ASN A 307 18.02 18.49 17.56
C ASN A 307 16.98 17.45 17.12
N LYS A 308 16.19 17.80 16.11
CA LYS A 308 15.24 16.87 15.48
C LYS A 308 15.72 16.57 14.07
N THR A 309 16.01 15.31 13.80
CA THR A 309 16.33 14.83 12.46
C THR A 309 15.04 14.79 11.62
N VAL A 310 14.92 15.69 10.64
CA VAL A 310 13.76 15.82 9.77
C VAL A 310 14.13 15.34 8.36
N MET A 311 13.27 14.51 7.77
CA MET A 311 13.41 14.06 6.39
C MET A 311 13.09 15.21 5.44
N VAL A 312 14.11 15.77 4.80
CA VAL A 312 13.98 16.93 3.92
C VAL A 312 13.62 16.56 2.49
N THR A 313 14.06 15.37 2.03
CA THR A 313 13.68 14.85 0.71
C THR A 313 13.31 13.37 0.79
N PRO A 314 12.09 12.97 0.36
CA PRO A 314 11.66 11.58 0.36
C PRO A 314 12.47 10.73 -0.65
N PRO A 315 12.50 9.40 -0.50
CA PRO A 315 13.26 8.55 -1.41
C PRO A 315 12.61 8.56 -2.81
N THR A 316 13.39 8.90 -3.83
CA THR A 316 12.93 8.96 -5.22
C THR A 316 13.59 7.88 -6.06
N THR A 317 12.86 7.31 -7.01
CA THR A 317 13.41 6.40 -8.00
C THR A 317 13.93 7.18 -9.21
N ARG A 318 15.19 6.95 -9.59
CA ARG A 318 15.76 7.48 -10.83
C ARG A 318 15.96 6.33 -11.81
N VAL A 319 15.44 6.48 -13.02
CA VAL A 319 15.70 5.55 -14.12
C VAL A 319 17.04 5.92 -14.73
N VAL A 320 17.99 5.00 -14.70
CA VAL A 320 19.29 5.12 -15.38
C VAL A 320 19.24 4.25 -16.63
N ASP A 321 19.36 4.87 -17.79
CA ASP A 321 19.38 4.17 -19.08
C ASP A 321 20.74 3.47 -19.24
N VAL A 322 20.72 2.14 -19.35
CA VAL A 322 21.90 1.34 -19.66
C VAL A 322 21.99 1.26 -21.19
N PRO A 323 23.03 1.83 -21.82
CA PRO A 323 23.13 1.91 -23.27
C PRO A 323 23.25 0.52 -23.91
N ALA A 324 22.71 0.38 -25.11
CA ALA A 324 22.79 -0.86 -25.89
C ALA A 324 24.24 -1.21 -26.23
N VAL A 325 24.59 -2.49 -26.11
CA VAL A 325 25.92 -2.98 -26.49
C VAL A 325 25.92 -3.26 -27.99
N THR A 326 26.61 -2.44 -28.77
CA THR A 326 26.78 -2.60 -30.21
C THR A 326 28.09 -3.31 -30.55
N LYS A 327 28.07 -4.17 -31.57
CA LYS A 327 29.27 -4.72 -32.21
C LYS A 327 29.38 -4.17 -33.63
N THR A 328 30.51 -3.58 -33.97
CA THR A 328 30.80 -3.11 -35.34
C THR A 328 31.24 -4.28 -36.22
N MET A 329 30.53 -4.50 -37.33
CA MET A 329 30.92 -5.45 -38.38
C MET A 329 31.30 -4.70 -39.66
N LYS A 330 32.29 -5.23 -40.39
CA LYS A 330 32.80 -4.64 -41.64
C LYS A 330 32.12 -5.31 -42.83
N ARG A 331 31.51 -4.52 -43.72
CA ARG A 331 31.02 -5.01 -45.03
C ARG A 331 31.60 -4.13 -46.13
N THR A 332 32.25 -4.75 -47.10
CA THR A 332 32.75 -4.08 -48.30
C THR A 332 31.60 -3.91 -49.28
N VAL A 333 31.30 -2.67 -49.65
CA VAL A 333 30.21 -2.33 -50.57
C VAL A 333 30.82 -1.64 -51.80
N MET A 334 30.36 -2.05 -52.99
CA MET A 334 30.75 -1.43 -54.26
C MET A 334 30.10 -0.04 -54.35
N VAL A 335 30.91 1.02 -54.36
CA VAL A 335 30.39 2.40 -54.29
C VAL A 335 30.18 2.98 -55.68
N THR A 336 31.04 2.62 -56.64
CA THR A 336 30.90 3.02 -58.04
C THR A 336 31.15 1.83 -58.97
N PRO A 337 30.20 1.49 -59.86
CA PRO A 337 30.41 0.45 -60.87
C PRO A 337 31.49 0.90 -61.89
N PRO A 338 32.13 -0.04 -62.61
CA PRO A 338 33.16 0.31 -63.58
C PRO A 338 32.53 1.08 -64.75
N THR A 339 33.17 2.19 -65.15
CA THR A 339 32.69 3.06 -66.24
C THR A 339 33.79 3.25 -67.29
N THR A 340 33.40 3.46 -68.54
CA THR A 340 34.34 3.72 -69.64
C THR A 340 34.40 5.21 -69.94
N ARG A 341 35.62 5.75 -70.03
CA ARG A 341 35.87 7.14 -70.44
C ARG A 341 36.30 7.16 -71.91
N VAL A 342 35.66 8.01 -72.71
CA VAL A 342 36.04 8.26 -74.12
C VAL A 342 37.02 9.43 -74.15
N ILE A 343 38.15 9.28 -74.83
CA ILE A 343 39.13 10.35 -75.08
C ILE A 343 39.12 10.66 -76.57
N ASP A 344 38.73 11.90 -76.92
CA ASP A 344 38.66 12.40 -78.29
C ASP A 344 40.03 12.91 -78.77
N ILE A 345 40.53 12.43 -79.91
CA ILE A 345 41.74 12.92 -80.57
C ILE A 345 41.30 13.86 -81.72
N PRO A 346 41.64 15.17 -81.68
CA PRO A 346 41.13 16.14 -82.64
C PRO A 346 41.75 16.01 -84.04
N ALA A 347 40.95 16.36 -85.06
CA ALA A 347 41.34 16.37 -86.47
C ALA A 347 42.30 17.51 -86.83
N VAL A 348 43.23 17.26 -87.76
CA VAL A 348 44.23 18.23 -88.23
C VAL A 348 43.85 18.77 -89.61
N THR A 349 43.78 20.09 -89.77
CA THR A 349 43.44 20.79 -91.03
C THR A 349 44.61 21.62 -91.58
N LYS A 350 44.66 21.82 -92.91
CA LYS A 350 45.60 22.71 -93.61
C LYS A 350 44.86 23.59 -94.64
N THR A 351 45.26 24.85 -94.74
CA THR A 351 44.68 25.86 -95.65
C THR A 351 45.52 26.03 -96.93
N ILE A 352 44.90 26.07 -98.11
CA ILE A 352 45.59 26.35 -99.40
C ILE A 352 44.80 27.39 -100.22
N LYS A 353 45.52 28.30 -100.90
CA LYS A 353 44.93 29.42 -101.67
C LYS A 353 44.65 29.02 -103.12
N ARG A 354 43.43 29.27 -103.63
CA ARG A 354 42.99 28.96 -105.00
C ARG A 354 42.68 30.23 -105.78
N THR A 355 43.29 30.39 -106.96
CA THR A 355 43.08 31.55 -107.85
C THR A 355 41.91 31.28 -108.80
N VAL A 356 40.96 32.21 -108.91
CA VAL A 356 39.82 32.13 -109.85
C VAL A 356 39.94 33.24 -110.90
N ILE A 357 39.93 32.88 -112.19
CA ILE A 357 39.99 33.79 -113.33
C ILE A 357 38.61 33.77 -114.02
N SER A 358 37.96 34.93 -114.14
CA SER A 358 36.74 35.11 -114.94
C SER A 358 37.13 35.41 -116.40
N PRO A 359 36.73 34.59 -117.40
CA PRO A 359 37.16 34.77 -118.78
C PRO A 359 36.42 35.88 -119.56
N GLU A 360 37.10 36.39 -120.58
CA GLU A 360 36.77 37.50 -121.48
C GLU A 360 35.43 37.31 -122.24
N SER A 361 34.64 38.37 -122.38
CA SER A 361 33.29 38.36 -122.99
C SER A 361 33.19 39.39 -124.14
N SER A 362 32.49 39.04 -125.21
CA SER A 362 32.34 39.84 -126.44
C SER A 362 30.91 39.71 -127.01
N ARG A 363 30.42 40.76 -127.69
CA ARG A 363 29.04 40.88 -128.22
C ARG A 363 29.04 40.90 -129.76
N VAL A 364 28.09 40.20 -130.40
CA VAL A 364 28.00 40.02 -131.88
C VAL A 364 26.58 40.23 -132.41
N VAL A 365 26.44 40.77 -133.64
CA VAL A 365 25.17 41.20 -134.31
C VAL A 365 24.82 40.31 -135.55
N GLU A 366 23.58 39.79 -135.66
CA GLU A 366 23.12 38.57 -136.43
C GLU A 366 22.69 38.76 -137.91
N ILE A 367 22.97 37.77 -138.79
CA ILE A 367 22.38 37.58 -140.16
C ILE A 367 22.12 36.07 -140.44
N PRO A 368 20.89 35.60 -140.82
CA PRO A 368 20.38 34.19 -140.68
C PRO A 368 20.74 33.08 -141.73
N ALA A 369 20.42 31.79 -141.40
CA ALA A 369 20.87 30.48 -141.97
C ALA A 369 19.77 29.56 -142.60
N VAL A 370 20.12 28.48 -143.33
CA VAL A 370 19.21 27.55 -144.11
C VAL A 370 19.37 26.02 -143.78
N THR A 371 18.29 25.18 -143.73
CA THR A 371 18.23 23.81 -143.07
C THR A 371 17.70 22.52 -143.83
N LYS A 372 17.93 21.28 -143.28
CA LYS A 372 17.57 19.87 -143.73
C LYS A 372 17.55 18.72 -142.64
N THR A 373 16.64 17.70 -142.69
CA THR A 373 16.30 16.61 -141.68
C THR A 373 17.17 15.33 -141.47
N MET A 374 17.27 14.81 -140.20
CA MET A 374 17.89 13.52 -139.71
C MET A 374 17.19 12.88 -138.46
N GLN A 375 17.54 11.64 -137.99
CA GLN A 375 16.87 10.90 -136.85
C GLN A 375 17.82 10.36 -135.73
N ARG A 376 17.36 10.28 -134.45
CA ARG A 376 18.08 9.73 -133.25
C ARG A 376 17.16 9.06 -132.20
N THR A 377 17.64 8.00 -131.53
CA THR A 377 16.96 7.29 -130.41
C THR A 377 17.25 7.89 -129.03
N VAL A 378 16.22 8.07 -128.18
CA VAL A 378 16.25 8.75 -126.87
C VAL A 378 15.54 7.92 -125.80
N MET A 379 16.07 7.91 -124.57
CA MET A 379 15.50 7.24 -123.39
C MET A 379 14.25 7.99 -122.91
N VAL A 380 13.13 7.27 -122.72
CA VAL A 380 11.83 7.88 -122.39
C VAL A 380 11.52 7.79 -120.89
N THR A 381 12.01 6.77 -120.19
CA THR A 381 11.83 6.60 -118.73
C THR A 381 13.08 6.07 -118.04
N PRO A 382 13.60 6.73 -116.98
CA PRO A 382 14.75 6.28 -116.20
C PRO A 382 14.37 5.14 -115.23
N PRO A 383 15.35 4.34 -114.73
CA PRO A 383 15.05 3.26 -113.81
C PRO A 383 14.63 3.78 -112.42
N THR A 384 13.63 3.17 -111.79
CA THR A 384 13.07 3.58 -110.48
C THR A 384 13.06 2.43 -109.48
N THR A 385 13.23 2.71 -108.19
CA THR A 385 13.19 1.71 -107.11
C THR A 385 11.79 1.60 -106.47
N LYS A 386 11.35 0.37 -106.18
CA LYS A 386 10.13 0.05 -105.42
C LYS A 386 10.49 -0.51 -104.05
N VAL A 387 9.85 -0.03 -102.99
CA VAL A 387 10.01 -0.53 -101.61
C VAL A 387 9.11 -1.75 -101.39
N VAL A 388 9.63 -2.81 -100.77
CA VAL A 388 8.89 -4.01 -100.31
C VAL A 388 9.03 -4.11 -98.78
N GLU A 389 7.92 -4.21 -98.05
CA GLU A 389 7.91 -4.24 -96.57
C GLU A 389 7.97 -5.66 -96.02
N ILE A 390 8.82 -5.90 -95.02
CA ILE A 390 8.96 -7.18 -94.30
C ILE A 390 8.26 -7.04 -92.93
N PRO A 391 7.23 -7.87 -92.62
CA PRO A 391 6.42 -7.71 -91.41
C PRO A 391 7.18 -8.07 -90.12
N GLN A 392 6.85 -7.38 -89.02
CA GLN A 392 7.45 -7.59 -87.70
C GLN A 392 7.12 -8.96 -87.09
N LYS A 393 8.04 -9.51 -86.28
CA LYS A 393 7.91 -10.82 -85.63
C LYS A 393 7.74 -10.68 -84.11
N THR A 394 6.70 -11.28 -83.56
CA THR A 394 6.37 -11.25 -82.12
C THR A 394 6.54 -12.63 -81.45
N ALA A 395 6.89 -12.66 -80.16
CA ALA A 395 6.91 -13.87 -79.33
C ALA A 395 6.16 -13.65 -78.02
N THR A 396 5.54 -14.71 -77.50
CA THR A 396 4.73 -14.66 -76.29
C THR A 396 5.52 -15.18 -75.10
N LEU A 397 5.68 -14.35 -74.06
CA LEU A 397 6.33 -14.71 -72.81
C LEU A 397 5.29 -14.98 -71.72
N LYS A 398 5.52 -16.00 -70.89
CA LYS A 398 4.68 -16.30 -69.72
C LYS A 398 5.18 -15.52 -68.51
N LYS A 399 4.37 -14.59 -68.02
CA LYS A 399 4.64 -13.78 -66.84
C LYS A 399 3.84 -14.30 -65.66
N THR A 400 4.52 -14.63 -64.57
CA THR A 400 3.85 -15.02 -63.33
C THR A 400 3.40 -13.77 -62.60
N VAL A 401 2.09 -13.62 -62.42
CA VAL A 401 1.44 -12.52 -61.72
C VAL A 401 0.78 -13.03 -60.44
N LEU A 402 0.81 -12.21 -59.40
CA LEU A 402 0.23 -12.51 -58.10
C LEU A 402 -1.30 -12.45 -58.21
N ALA A 403 -1.98 -13.57 -57.99
CA ALA A 403 -3.44 -13.68 -58.10
C ALA A 403 -4.14 -13.38 -56.77
N ALA A 404 -3.51 -13.71 -55.63
CA ALA A 404 -4.00 -13.36 -54.30
C ALA A 404 -2.86 -13.30 -53.27
N ASP A 405 -2.87 -12.28 -52.42
CA ASP A 405 -1.91 -12.09 -51.34
C ASP A 405 -2.01 -13.19 -50.27
N ALA A 406 -0.90 -13.43 -49.57
CA ALA A 406 -0.89 -14.28 -48.40
C ALA A 406 -1.75 -13.64 -47.30
N ARG A 407 -2.69 -14.41 -46.76
CA ARG A 407 -3.62 -13.91 -45.73
C ARG A 407 -3.56 -14.75 -44.47
N VAL A 408 -3.83 -14.10 -43.36
CA VAL A 408 -3.77 -14.67 -42.02
C VAL A 408 -5.19 -14.85 -41.50
N ASN A 409 -5.60 -16.10 -41.27
CA ASN A 409 -6.88 -16.39 -40.64
C ASN A 409 -6.67 -16.55 -39.13
N GLU A 410 -7.38 -15.74 -38.34
CA GLU A 410 -7.40 -15.83 -36.88
C GLU A 410 -8.64 -16.61 -36.42
N THR A 411 -8.45 -17.59 -35.53
CA THR A 411 -9.56 -18.28 -34.86
C THR A 411 -9.39 -18.13 -33.34
N ASN A 412 -10.42 -17.58 -32.68
CA ASN A 412 -10.42 -17.37 -31.24
C ASN A 412 -10.75 -18.69 -30.52
N VAL A 413 -9.83 -19.18 -29.68
CA VAL A 413 -10.09 -20.33 -28.79
C VAL A 413 -10.37 -19.77 -27.39
N PRO A 414 -11.56 -20.05 -26.80
CA PRO A 414 -11.93 -19.51 -25.49
C PRO A 414 -11.07 -20.10 -24.37
N ALA A 415 -10.97 -19.37 -23.25
CA ALA A 415 -10.26 -19.80 -22.06
C ALA A 415 -10.94 -21.02 -21.43
N VAL A 416 -10.15 -21.99 -20.96
CA VAL A 416 -10.67 -23.16 -20.25
C VAL A 416 -10.61 -22.90 -18.74
N THR A 417 -11.76 -22.90 -18.08
CA THR A 417 -11.90 -22.71 -16.64
C THR A 417 -12.29 -24.01 -15.94
N LYS A 418 -11.73 -24.26 -14.76
CA LYS A 418 -12.09 -25.38 -13.89
C LYS A 418 -12.58 -24.83 -12.55
N THR A 419 -13.76 -25.25 -12.12
CA THR A 419 -14.28 -24.91 -10.80
C THR A 419 -13.66 -25.84 -9.76
N VAL A 420 -13.07 -25.27 -8.72
CA VAL A 420 -12.54 -26.02 -7.57
C VAL A 420 -13.17 -25.47 -6.30
N THR A 421 -13.77 -26.36 -5.52
CA THR A 421 -14.27 -26.09 -4.17
C THR A 421 -13.09 -25.85 -3.24
N LYS A 422 -13.01 -24.67 -2.63
CA LYS A 422 -12.05 -24.38 -1.58
C LYS A 422 -12.78 -24.02 -0.30
N GLU A 423 -12.34 -24.61 0.82
CA GLU A 423 -12.74 -24.18 2.15
C GLU A 423 -12.06 -22.85 2.47
N VAL A 424 -12.87 -21.79 2.63
CA VAL A 424 -12.40 -20.46 2.98
C VAL A 424 -12.88 -20.14 4.39
N LEU A 425 -11.92 -19.81 5.27
CA LEU A 425 -12.19 -19.31 6.61
C LEU A 425 -12.95 -17.99 6.50
N THR A 426 -14.24 -18.01 6.84
CA THR A 426 -15.13 -16.85 6.70
C THR A 426 -15.08 -15.99 7.93
N LYS A 427 -14.98 -16.63 9.10
CA LYS A 427 -14.82 -15.94 10.38
C LYS A 427 -13.80 -16.69 11.21
N LYS A 428 -12.69 -16.01 11.51
CA LYS A 428 -11.68 -16.51 12.44
C LYS A 428 -12.28 -16.54 13.84
N GLY A 429 -12.37 -17.73 14.40
CA GLY A 429 -12.63 -17.99 15.80
C GLY A 429 -11.53 -17.40 16.68
N GLY A 430 -11.92 -16.99 17.88
CA GLY A 430 -11.04 -16.30 18.81
C GLY A 430 -11.74 -16.08 20.14
N LEU A 431 -10.98 -15.58 21.11
CA LEU A 431 -11.47 -15.34 22.47
C LEU A 431 -12.46 -14.17 22.45
N THR A 432 -13.76 -14.49 22.50
CA THR A 432 -14.85 -13.52 22.26
C THR A 432 -15.03 -12.52 23.40
N THR A 433 -15.98 -11.60 23.23
CA THR A 433 -16.42 -10.63 24.25
C THR A 433 -17.05 -11.35 25.45
N TRP A 434 -16.88 -10.79 26.64
CA TRP A 434 -17.47 -11.31 27.89
C TRP A 434 -18.97 -11.50 27.79
N LYS A 435 -19.45 -12.70 28.16
CA LYS A 435 -20.87 -13.03 28.30
C LYS A 435 -21.23 -13.06 29.79
N GLU A 436 -22.27 -12.34 30.18
CA GLU A 436 -22.82 -12.39 31.55
C GLU A 436 -23.45 -13.75 31.82
N VAL A 437 -23.21 -14.28 33.02
CA VAL A 437 -23.86 -15.49 33.53
C VAL A 437 -24.42 -15.21 34.93
N ASP A 438 -25.60 -15.78 35.23
CA ASP A 438 -26.25 -15.61 36.53
C ASP A 438 -25.38 -16.23 37.64
N CYS A 439 -25.04 -15.42 38.64
CA CYS A 439 -24.19 -15.81 39.77
C CYS A 439 -24.75 -16.98 40.57
N LYS A 440 -26.08 -17.11 40.65
CA LYS A 440 -26.71 -18.25 41.35
C LYS A 440 -26.41 -19.60 40.69
N LEU A 441 -26.13 -19.59 39.38
CA LEU A 441 -25.83 -20.80 38.63
C LEU A 441 -24.39 -21.28 38.92
N VAL A 442 -23.46 -20.38 39.23
CA VAL A 442 -22.03 -20.70 39.37
C VAL A 442 -21.63 -21.09 40.81
N GLU A 443 -22.44 -20.72 41.81
CA GLU A 443 -22.19 -21.05 43.22
C GLU A 443 -22.57 -22.49 43.58
N TYR A 444 -21.78 -23.12 44.46
CA TYR A 444 -22.09 -24.43 45.00
C TYR A 444 -23.22 -24.35 46.03
N ASN A 445 -24.29 -25.06 45.75
CA ASN A 445 -25.44 -25.26 46.62
C ASN A 445 -25.29 -26.58 47.37
N ASP A 446 -25.55 -26.59 48.67
CA ASP A 446 -25.41 -27.80 49.49
C ASP A 446 -26.54 -28.80 49.20
N LEU A 447 -26.17 -30.08 49.03
CA LEU A 447 -27.08 -31.21 49.16
C LEU A 447 -26.88 -31.78 50.56
N ASN A 448 -27.92 -31.71 51.38
CA ASN A 448 -27.91 -32.22 52.75
C ASN A 448 -27.93 -33.76 52.81
N ILE A 449 -26.92 -34.39 52.22
CA ILE A 449 -26.74 -35.84 52.16
C ILE A 449 -25.85 -36.26 53.33
N ASN A 450 -26.44 -37.00 54.27
CA ASN A 450 -25.67 -37.60 55.35
C ASN A 450 -25.01 -38.90 54.88
N TRP A 451 -23.68 -38.91 54.83
CA TRP A 451 -22.89 -40.07 54.45
C TRP A 451 -22.44 -40.88 55.66
N ASN A 452 -22.70 -42.18 55.65
CA ASN A 452 -22.08 -43.10 56.60
C ASN A 452 -20.55 -43.11 56.42
N LEU A 453 -19.82 -43.37 57.52
CA LEU A 453 -18.36 -43.41 57.52
C LEU A 453 -17.85 -44.43 56.49
N GLY A 454 -16.91 -44.02 55.62
CA GLY A 454 -16.33 -44.87 54.57
C GLY A 454 -17.29 -45.32 53.47
N SER A 455 -18.56 -44.89 53.49
CA SER A 455 -19.58 -45.31 52.53
C SER A 455 -19.89 -44.24 51.47
N ALA A 456 -20.31 -44.72 50.30
CA ALA A 456 -20.85 -43.95 49.18
C ALA A 456 -22.28 -44.40 48.81
N SER A 457 -22.96 -45.13 49.68
CA SER A 457 -24.35 -45.59 49.46
C SER A 457 -25.35 -44.48 49.79
N LEU A 458 -26.29 -44.22 48.88
CA LEU A 458 -27.36 -43.24 49.07
C LEU A 458 -28.51 -43.81 49.91
N THR A 459 -28.83 -43.16 51.02
CA THR A 459 -30.01 -43.44 51.83
C THR A 459 -31.29 -42.94 51.14
N ASN A 460 -32.46 -43.40 51.59
CA ASN A 460 -33.74 -42.92 51.05
C ASN A 460 -33.94 -41.41 51.30
N ALA A 461 -33.47 -40.89 52.43
CA ALA A 461 -33.48 -39.45 52.71
C ALA A 461 -32.57 -38.67 51.75
N ALA A 462 -31.37 -39.18 51.45
CA ALA A 462 -30.47 -38.57 50.47
C ALA A 462 -31.09 -38.55 49.07
N LYS A 463 -31.76 -39.64 48.67
CA LYS A 463 -32.50 -39.73 47.40
C LYS A 463 -33.63 -38.69 47.32
N ALA A 464 -34.38 -38.50 48.40
CA ALA A 464 -35.43 -37.49 48.47
C ALA A 464 -34.88 -36.06 48.36
N GLU A 465 -33.73 -35.77 48.99
CA GLU A 465 -33.06 -34.47 48.87
C GLU A 465 -32.58 -34.22 47.43
N ILE A 466 -31.97 -35.24 46.79
CA ILE A 466 -31.57 -35.17 45.38
C ILE A 466 -32.78 -34.92 44.48
N ASP A 467 -33.88 -35.66 44.68
CA ASP A 467 -35.11 -35.49 43.92
C ASP A 467 -35.69 -34.07 44.09
N ALA A 468 -35.68 -33.52 45.31
CA ALA A 468 -36.23 -32.22 45.61
C ALA A 468 -35.38 -31.05 45.06
N LYS A 469 -34.05 -31.19 45.07
CA LYS A 469 -33.12 -30.09 44.72
C LYS A 469 -32.63 -30.13 43.28
N LEU A 470 -32.34 -31.31 42.74
CA LEU A 470 -31.67 -31.46 41.44
C LEU A 470 -32.64 -31.74 40.29
N LEU A 471 -33.71 -32.53 40.51
CA LEU A 471 -34.63 -32.85 39.40
C LEU A 471 -35.38 -31.63 38.83
N PRO A 472 -35.85 -30.64 39.63
CA PRO A 472 -36.47 -29.44 39.08
C PRO A 472 -35.49 -28.66 38.19
N VAL A 473 -34.27 -28.45 38.68
CA VAL A 473 -33.19 -27.75 37.96
C VAL A 473 -32.86 -28.48 36.65
N LEU A 474 -32.72 -29.82 36.70
CA LEU A 474 -32.42 -30.62 35.52
C LEU A 474 -33.58 -30.74 34.52
N LYS A 475 -34.82 -30.44 34.92
CA LYS A 475 -35.95 -30.35 33.98
C LYS A 475 -35.92 -29.07 33.13
N GLU A 476 -35.31 -28.00 33.62
CA GLU A 476 -35.17 -26.72 32.92
C GLU A 476 -34.11 -26.74 31.80
N GLY A 477 -33.48 -27.90 31.55
CA GLY A 477 -32.51 -28.07 30.44
C GLY A 477 -31.05 -27.76 30.81
N VAL A 478 -30.77 -27.29 32.02
CA VAL A 478 -29.40 -26.90 32.44
C VAL A 478 -28.50 -28.09 32.80
N SER A 479 -27.19 -27.96 32.60
CA SER A 479 -26.20 -28.97 33.03
C SER A 479 -25.68 -28.68 34.43
N VAL A 480 -25.41 -29.71 35.24
CA VAL A 480 -24.97 -29.58 36.63
C VAL A 480 -23.65 -30.29 36.91
N GLU A 481 -22.87 -29.73 37.83
CA GLU A 481 -21.75 -30.43 38.46
C GLU A 481 -22.14 -30.91 39.85
N ILE A 482 -21.82 -32.16 40.19
CA ILE A 482 -21.90 -32.74 41.52
C ILE A 482 -20.50 -32.81 42.12
N ALA A 483 -20.27 -32.06 43.19
CA ALA A 483 -19.02 -32.02 43.92
C ALA A 483 -19.16 -32.75 45.27
N SER A 484 -18.34 -33.76 45.51
CA SER A 484 -18.32 -34.46 46.81
C SER A 484 -17.01 -34.23 47.56
N HIS A 485 -17.12 -34.14 48.88
CA HIS A 485 -16.01 -33.87 49.80
C HIS A 485 -15.94 -34.90 50.93
N THR A 486 -14.76 -35.03 51.53
CA THR A 486 -14.53 -35.83 52.73
C THR A 486 -14.00 -34.95 53.87
N ASP A 487 -14.01 -35.50 55.08
CA ASP A 487 -13.18 -34.96 56.15
C ASP A 487 -11.70 -35.33 55.94
N SER A 488 -10.83 -34.81 56.79
CA SER A 488 -9.37 -35.04 56.79
C SER A 488 -8.95 -36.38 57.38
N ARG A 489 -9.89 -37.22 57.82
CA ARG A 489 -9.54 -38.49 58.47
C ARG A 489 -9.26 -39.53 57.39
N GLY A 490 -8.07 -40.11 57.42
CA GLY A 490 -7.63 -41.10 56.43
C GLY A 490 -6.51 -40.55 55.53
N SER A 491 -6.20 -41.27 54.46
CA SER A 491 -5.21 -40.80 53.48
C SER A 491 -5.87 -39.95 52.38
N LYS A 492 -5.15 -38.93 51.90
CA LYS A 492 -5.54 -38.09 50.75
C LYS A 492 -6.10 -38.90 49.57
N THR A 493 -5.42 -39.99 49.22
CA THR A 493 -5.80 -40.88 48.12
C THR A 493 -7.11 -41.61 48.39
N SER A 494 -7.28 -42.15 49.61
CA SER A 494 -8.52 -42.82 50.01
C SER A 494 -9.70 -41.83 50.02
N ASN A 495 -9.46 -40.64 50.56
CA ASN A 495 -10.44 -39.56 50.64
C ASN A 495 -10.86 -39.05 49.25
N ARG A 496 -9.91 -38.93 48.32
CA ARG A 496 -10.19 -38.64 46.91
C ARG A 496 -11.08 -39.72 46.29
N ALA A 497 -10.69 -40.99 46.37
CA ALA A 497 -11.46 -42.10 45.81
C ALA A 497 -12.86 -42.24 46.45
N LEU A 498 -12.99 -41.98 47.75
CA LEU A 498 -14.28 -42.00 48.44
C LEU A 498 -15.20 -40.88 47.96
N SER A 499 -14.69 -39.66 47.84
CA SER A 499 -15.48 -38.54 47.31
C SER A 499 -15.92 -38.77 45.87
N GLU A 500 -15.07 -39.36 45.03
CA GLU A 500 -15.41 -39.67 43.63
C GLU A 500 -16.58 -40.66 43.57
N ARG A 501 -16.51 -41.74 44.37
CA ARG A 501 -17.60 -42.71 44.47
C ARG A 501 -18.90 -42.08 44.96
N ARG A 502 -18.84 -41.10 45.87
CA ARG A 502 -20.02 -40.36 46.37
C ARG A 502 -20.66 -39.50 45.28
N ALA A 503 -19.85 -38.74 44.53
CA ALA A 503 -20.34 -37.94 43.42
C ALA A 503 -20.95 -38.85 42.34
N GLN A 504 -20.27 -39.94 41.99
CA GLN A 504 -20.76 -40.93 41.03
C GLN A 504 -22.06 -41.61 41.49
N ALA A 505 -22.24 -41.86 42.79
CA ALA A 505 -23.47 -42.45 43.32
C ALA A 505 -24.68 -41.53 43.09
N VAL A 506 -24.50 -40.21 43.26
CA VAL A 506 -25.53 -39.21 42.94
C VAL A 506 -25.80 -39.17 41.44
N THR A 507 -24.75 -39.14 40.61
CA THR A 507 -24.87 -39.18 39.14
C THR A 507 -25.62 -40.42 38.66
N ASN A 508 -25.25 -41.61 39.13
CA ASN A 508 -25.91 -42.87 38.76
C ASN A 508 -27.39 -42.88 39.18
N TYR A 509 -27.71 -42.28 40.33
CA TYR A 509 -29.08 -42.13 40.77
C TYR A 509 -29.88 -41.19 39.84
N LEU A 510 -29.34 -40.04 39.47
CA LEU A 510 -29.98 -39.13 38.51
C LEU A 510 -30.16 -39.76 37.12
N ILE A 511 -29.17 -40.52 36.64
CA ILE A 511 -29.28 -41.29 35.40
C ILE A 511 -30.43 -42.31 35.49
N SER A 512 -30.57 -43.00 36.63
CA SER A 512 -31.69 -43.93 36.86
C SER A 512 -33.06 -43.24 36.87
N LYS A 513 -33.10 -41.92 37.08
CA LYS A 513 -34.31 -41.07 36.98
C LYS A 513 -34.54 -40.51 35.57
N GLY A 514 -33.73 -40.89 34.59
CA GLY A 514 -33.86 -40.49 33.19
C GLY A 514 -33.09 -39.22 32.80
N VAL A 515 -32.19 -38.73 33.66
CA VAL A 515 -31.32 -37.59 33.30
C VAL A 515 -30.19 -38.06 32.39
N ASN A 516 -29.95 -37.36 31.28
CA ASN A 516 -28.83 -37.67 30.37
C ASN A 516 -27.49 -37.47 31.09
N SER A 517 -26.61 -38.48 31.03
CA SER A 517 -25.28 -38.43 31.66
C SER A 517 -24.42 -37.29 31.14
N SER A 518 -24.61 -36.83 29.89
CA SER A 518 -23.87 -35.70 29.33
C SER A 518 -24.14 -34.37 30.03
N ARG A 519 -25.24 -34.28 30.81
CA ARG A 519 -25.66 -33.08 31.54
C ARG A 519 -25.17 -33.07 32.99
N ILE A 520 -24.45 -34.11 33.42
CA ILE A 520 -23.99 -34.26 34.80
C ILE A 520 -22.47 -34.48 34.80
N VAL A 521 -21.73 -33.58 35.45
CA VAL A 521 -20.31 -33.75 35.72
C VAL A 521 -20.14 -34.13 37.19
N SER A 522 -19.53 -35.26 37.51
CA SER A 522 -19.19 -35.63 38.90
C SER A 522 -17.71 -35.43 39.19
N ASN A 523 -17.42 -34.77 40.31
CA ASN A 523 -16.06 -34.55 40.78
C ASN A 523 -15.92 -34.88 42.28
N GLY A 524 -14.97 -35.76 42.60
CA GLY A 524 -14.50 -36.00 43.96
C GLY A 524 -13.33 -35.09 44.34
N TYR A 525 -13.50 -34.26 45.36
CA TYR A 525 -12.44 -33.37 45.85
C TYR A 525 -11.67 -33.93 47.05
N GLY A 526 -12.16 -34.99 47.69
CA GLY A 526 -11.62 -35.52 48.94
C GLY A 526 -11.53 -34.44 50.01
N GLU A 527 -10.41 -34.40 50.72
CA GLU A 527 -10.11 -33.42 51.76
C GLU A 527 -9.41 -32.15 51.23
N SER A 528 -9.32 -31.96 49.90
CA SER A 528 -8.61 -30.79 49.34
C SER A 528 -9.34 -29.46 49.52
N ARG A 529 -10.64 -29.50 49.88
CA ARG A 529 -11.51 -28.33 50.03
C ARG A 529 -12.30 -28.38 51.36
N LEU A 530 -11.57 -28.35 52.48
CA LEU A 530 -12.16 -28.28 53.82
C LEU A 530 -12.78 -26.89 54.06
N VAL A 531 -13.90 -26.83 54.79
CA VAL A 531 -14.60 -25.58 55.12
C VAL A 531 -14.26 -25.03 56.50
N ASN A 532 -13.44 -25.76 57.25
CA ASN A 532 -13.00 -25.39 58.59
C ASN A 532 -11.53 -25.77 58.81
N ARG A 533 -11.03 -25.50 60.02
CA ARG A 533 -9.63 -25.74 60.42
C ARG A 533 -9.24 -27.22 60.56
N CYS A 534 -10.13 -28.16 60.26
CA CYS A 534 -9.91 -29.58 60.55
C CYS A 534 -9.04 -30.27 59.50
N SER A 535 -7.82 -29.77 59.32
CA SER A 535 -6.79 -30.40 58.49
C SER A 535 -6.11 -31.57 59.20
N ASP A 536 -5.26 -32.30 58.48
CA ASP A 536 -4.44 -33.40 59.02
C ASP A 536 -3.73 -32.97 60.32
N GLY A 537 -3.87 -33.77 61.38
CA GLY A 537 -3.25 -33.51 62.68
C GLY A 537 -3.96 -32.50 63.59
N VAL A 538 -5.06 -31.88 63.15
CA VAL A 538 -5.85 -30.95 63.98
C VAL A 538 -6.98 -31.69 64.68
N SER A 539 -7.09 -31.54 66.01
CA SER A 539 -8.19 -32.10 66.78
C SER A 539 -9.49 -31.30 66.54
N CYS A 540 -10.53 -31.99 66.08
CA CYS A 540 -11.82 -31.43 65.76
C CYS A 540 -12.97 -32.28 66.30
N THR A 541 -14.11 -31.63 66.50
CA THR A 541 -15.36 -32.28 66.91
C THR A 541 -15.99 -33.04 65.75
N GLU A 542 -16.84 -34.03 66.05
CA GLU A 542 -17.55 -34.78 65.01
C GLU A 542 -18.47 -33.88 64.16
N ARG A 543 -19.03 -32.82 64.76
CA ARG A 543 -19.82 -31.81 64.05
C ARG A 543 -18.99 -31.05 63.02
N GLU A 544 -17.75 -30.72 63.34
CA GLU A 544 -16.83 -30.06 62.40
C GLU A 544 -16.39 -31.01 61.28
N HIS A 545 -16.13 -32.28 61.58
CA HIS A 545 -15.85 -33.28 60.54
C HIS A 545 -17.07 -33.53 59.64
N LEU A 546 -18.28 -33.56 60.20
CA LEU A 546 -19.53 -33.74 59.45
C LEU A 546 -19.74 -32.60 58.44
N ALA A 547 -19.42 -31.36 58.80
CA ALA A 547 -19.50 -30.21 57.88
C ALA A 547 -18.58 -30.35 56.65
N ASN A 548 -17.46 -31.09 56.78
CA ASN A 548 -16.58 -31.37 55.64
C ASN A 548 -17.09 -32.52 54.76
N ARG A 549 -17.84 -33.48 55.33
CA ARG A 549 -18.45 -34.60 54.61
C ARG A 549 -19.73 -34.18 53.89
N ARG A 550 -19.60 -33.27 52.94
CA ARG A 550 -20.73 -32.70 52.18
C ARG A 550 -20.69 -33.10 50.71
N THR A 551 -21.85 -33.04 50.08
CA THR A 551 -21.99 -33.03 48.63
C THR A 551 -22.68 -31.74 48.25
N GLN A 552 -22.19 -31.09 47.20
CA GLN A 552 -22.71 -29.84 46.70
C GLN A 552 -23.01 -30.00 45.21
N PHE A 553 -23.86 -29.13 44.67
CA PHE A 553 -24.09 -29.04 43.24
C PHE A 553 -24.07 -27.61 42.76
N ARG A 554 -23.80 -27.41 41.48
CA ARG A 554 -23.94 -26.11 40.81
C ARG A 554 -24.30 -26.32 39.36
N VAL A 555 -24.73 -25.26 38.69
CA VAL A 555 -25.06 -25.27 37.27
C VAL A 555 -23.83 -24.86 36.47
N ILE A 556 -23.52 -25.58 35.39
CA ILE A 556 -22.25 -25.42 34.65
C ILE A 556 -22.40 -25.00 33.19
N ASN A 557 -23.61 -25.03 32.61
CA ASN A 557 -23.91 -24.51 31.27
C ASN A 557 -25.43 -24.42 31.02
N GLN A 558 -25.84 -23.44 30.20
CA GLN A 558 -27.15 -23.31 29.53
C GLN A 558 -26.98 -23.40 28.02
#